data_AF-A0A7R9MEK6-F1
#
_entry.id   AF-A0A7R9MEK6-F1
#
_cell.length_a   1.000
_cell.length_b   1.000
_cell.length_c   1.000
_cell.angle_alpha   90.00
_cell.angle_beta   90.00
_cell.angle_gamma   90.00
#
_symmetry.space_group_name_H-M   'P 1'
#
loop_
_entity.id
_entity.type
_entity.pdbx_description
1 polymer ?
#
loop_
_entity_poly.entity_id
_entity_poly.type
_entity_poly.pdbx_seq_one_letter_code
_entity_poly.pdbx_strand_id
1 'polypeptide(L)'
;GPLWISITLVFATAICGNIANYVKDMATMSPNITNTDWHYDYTKVGLAASTIFTYVLAVPVCLWFLFWFRGCTANYSLLETICVYGYSLSIYVPISILWVINIRSFQLILLSIGAILSGSVLVLVFAPVVHSDPSKTIKTSYLILIIIILMHAFLAFAFLEYFF
;
A
#
# COMPACT_ATOMS: atom_id res chain seq x y z
N GLY A 1 12.57 11.95 -5.41
CA GLY A 1 12.06 10.62 -5.75
C GLY A 1 10.61 10.67 -6.19
N PRO A 2 9.97 9.53 -6.51
CA PRO A 2 8.61 9.42 -7.07
C PRO A 2 7.51 9.66 -6.03
N LEU A 3 7.69 10.68 -5.17
CA LEU A 3 6.66 11.12 -4.23
C LEU A 3 5.33 11.42 -4.95
N TRP A 4 5.41 11.76 -6.24
CA TRP A 4 4.25 11.94 -7.10
C TRP A 4 3.34 10.70 -7.16
N ILE A 5 3.87 9.48 -7.15
CA ILE A 5 3.04 8.25 -7.17
C ILE A 5 2.25 8.14 -5.87
N SER A 6 2.90 8.38 -4.74
CA SER A 6 2.25 8.41 -3.42
C SER A 6 1.17 9.48 -3.36
N ILE A 7 1.45 10.69 -3.86
CA ILE A 7 0.47 11.78 -3.92
C ILE A 7 -0.73 11.40 -4.81
N THR A 8 -0.48 10.87 -6.00
CA THR A 8 -1.53 10.41 -6.91
C THR A 8 -2.38 9.33 -6.25
N LEU A 9 -1.75 8.38 -5.55
CA LEU A 9 -2.47 7.31 -4.85
C LEU A 9 -3.33 7.87 -3.71
N VAL A 10 -2.84 8.85 -2.94
CA VAL A 10 -3.64 9.52 -1.89
C VAL A 10 -4.92 10.09 -2.47
N PHE A 11 -4.82 10.87 -3.55
CA PHE A 11 -6.00 11.48 -4.17
C PHE A 11 -6.90 10.43 -4.83
N ALA A 12 -6.33 9.45 -5.53
CA ALA A 12 -7.09 8.39 -6.17
C ALA A 12 -7.89 7.58 -5.14
N THR A 13 -7.25 7.11 -4.07
CA THR A 13 -7.91 6.36 -2.98
C THR A 13 -8.99 7.20 -2.29
N ALA A 14 -8.74 8.47 -2.02
CA ALA A 14 -9.72 9.31 -1.33
C ALA A 14 -10.93 9.68 -2.21
N ILE A 15 -10.71 9.97 -3.50
CA ILE A 15 -11.79 10.26 -4.45
C ILE A 15 -12.57 8.99 -4.75
N CYS A 16 -11.90 7.91 -5.16
CA CYS A 16 -12.54 6.65 -5.50
C CYS A 16 -13.24 6.01 -4.29
N GLY A 17 -12.66 6.11 -3.10
CA GLY A 17 -13.31 5.64 -1.87
C GLY A 17 -14.56 6.44 -1.49
N ASN A 18 -14.59 7.76 -1.77
CA ASN A 18 -15.82 8.56 -1.60
C ASN A 18 -16.88 8.16 -2.65
N ILE A 19 -16.49 7.97 -3.91
CA ILE A 19 -17.40 7.49 -4.97
C ILE A 19 -17.95 6.10 -4.63
N ALA A 20 -17.11 5.18 -4.14
CA ALA A 20 -17.53 3.85 -3.73
C ALA A 20 -18.61 3.91 -2.64
N ASN A 21 -18.43 4.77 -1.62
CA ASN A 21 -19.44 5.00 -0.58
C ASN A 21 -20.74 5.55 -1.16
N TYR A 22 -20.67 6.55 -2.04
CA TYR A 22 -21.85 7.09 -2.70
C TYR A 22 -22.63 6.01 -3.48
N VAL A 23 -21.92 5.15 -4.23
CA VAL A 23 -22.53 4.04 -4.97
C VAL A 23 -23.17 3.01 -4.03
N LYS A 24 -22.53 2.68 -2.90
CA LYS A 24 -23.12 1.80 -1.86
C LYS A 24 -24.41 2.40 -1.31
N ASP A 25 -24.38 3.67 -0.91
CA ASP A 25 -25.53 4.35 -0.31
C ASP A 25 -26.72 4.34 -1.28
N MET A 26 -26.48 4.72 -2.55
CA MET A 26 -27.51 4.68 -3.62
C MET A 26 -28.06 3.28 -3.87
N ALA A 27 -27.22 2.23 -3.84
CA ALA A 27 -27.67 0.85 -4.04
C ALA A 27 -28.53 0.32 -2.88
N THR A 28 -28.40 0.89 -1.68
CA THR A 28 -29.16 0.50 -0.49
C THR A 28 -30.40 1.37 -0.23
N MET A 29 -30.61 2.44 -1.00
CA MET A 29 -31.79 3.29 -0.85
C MET A 29 -33.08 2.52 -1.20
N SER A 30 -33.97 2.44 -0.22
CA SER A 30 -35.35 2.01 -0.41
C SER A 30 -36.12 3.09 -1.19
N PRO A 31 -36.99 2.76 -2.16
CA PRO A 31 -37.66 3.72 -3.04
C PRO A 31 -38.56 4.76 -2.32
N ASN A 32 -38.78 4.62 -1.00
CA ASN A 32 -39.62 5.51 -0.20
C ASN A 32 -38.86 6.57 0.63
N ILE A 33 -37.52 6.63 0.56
CA ILE A 33 -36.73 7.64 1.30
C ILE A 33 -36.10 8.61 0.29
N THR A 34 -36.68 9.79 0.14
CA THR A 34 -36.27 10.80 -0.85
C THR A 34 -35.29 11.85 -0.32
N ASN A 35 -34.88 11.78 0.94
CA ASN A 35 -34.04 12.80 1.59
C ASN A 35 -32.92 12.16 2.42
N THR A 36 -31.87 11.69 1.75
CA THR A 36 -30.58 11.50 2.43
C THR A 36 -29.56 12.31 1.66
N ASP A 37 -29.24 13.49 2.19
CA ASP A 37 -28.15 14.31 1.68
C ASP A 37 -26.86 13.53 1.88
N TRP A 38 -26.29 13.02 0.79
CA TRP A 38 -25.00 12.36 0.84
C TRP A 38 -23.92 13.41 1.17
N HIS A 39 -23.17 13.17 2.24
CA HIS A 39 -22.09 14.06 2.66
C HIS A 39 -20.74 13.46 2.27
N TYR A 40 -19.92 14.27 1.61
CA TYR A 40 -18.54 13.93 1.29
C TYR A 40 -17.71 13.80 2.58
N ASP A 41 -16.99 12.69 2.72
CA ASP A 41 -16.09 12.51 3.86
C ASP A 41 -14.71 13.11 3.56
N TYR A 42 -14.49 14.31 4.08
CA TYR A 42 -13.23 15.04 3.98
C TYR A 42 -12.09 14.37 4.75
N THR A 43 -12.39 13.53 5.73
CA THR A 43 -11.35 12.87 6.54
C THR A 43 -10.62 11.76 5.77
N LYS A 44 -11.25 11.21 4.72
CA LYS A 44 -10.64 10.17 3.87
C LYS A 44 -9.34 10.62 3.21
N VAL A 45 -9.22 11.88 2.80
CA VAL A 45 -7.99 12.41 2.19
C VAL A 45 -6.85 12.42 3.22
N GLY A 46 -7.14 12.91 4.44
CA GLY A 46 -6.18 12.93 5.54
C GLY A 46 -5.72 11.53 5.95
N LEU A 47 -6.67 10.60 6.06
CA LEU A 47 -6.39 9.21 6.42
C LEU A 47 -5.57 8.48 5.33
N ALA A 48 -5.88 8.72 4.05
CA ALA A 48 -5.11 8.17 2.94
C ALA A 48 -3.68 8.71 2.95
N ALA A 49 -3.53 10.03 3.12
CA ALA A 49 -2.24 10.69 3.22
C ALA A 49 -1.40 10.11 4.37
N SER A 50 -1.96 10.07 5.58
CA SER A 50 -1.24 9.56 6.74
C SER A 50 -0.82 8.10 6.55
N THR A 51 -1.71 7.25 6.02
CA THR A 51 -1.44 5.82 5.83
C THR A 51 -0.33 5.60 4.79
N ILE A 52 -0.45 6.23 3.62
CA ILE A 52 0.51 6.07 2.52
C ILE A 52 1.88 6.64 2.89
N PHE A 53 1.93 7.87 3.41
CA PHE A 53 3.21 8.49 3.76
C PHE A 53 3.89 7.81 4.94
N THR A 54 3.12 7.37 5.95
CA THR A 54 3.71 6.59 7.06
C THR A 54 4.32 5.31 6.53
N TYR A 55 3.66 4.60 5.61
CA TYR A 55 4.21 3.40 5.01
C TYR A 55 5.50 3.66 4.20
N VAL A 56 5.45 4.62 3.26
CA VAL A 56 6.56 4.93 2.34
C VAL A 56 7.76 5.55 3.04
N LEU A 57 7.59 6.16 4.22
CA LEU A 57 8.69 6.73 4.98
C LEU A 57 9.15 5.81 6.11
N ALA A 58 8.24 5.35 6.98
CA ALA A 58 8.63 4.60 8.17
C ALA A 58 9.22 3.23 7.83
N VAL A 59 8.61 2.47 6.90
CA VAL A 59 9.08 1.11 6.57
C VAL A 59 10.48 1.14 5.94
N PRO A 60 10.76 1.99 4.93
CA PRO A 60 12.12 2.13 4.38
C PRO A 60 13.16 2.59 5.39
N VAL A 61 12.81 3.53 6.29
CA VAL A 61 13.72 4.00 7.34
C VAL A 61 14.09 2.87 8.29
N CYS A 62 13.09 2.10 8.75
CA CYS A 62 13.31 0.94 9.61
C CYS A 62 14.19 -0.11 8.91
N LEU A 63 13.91 -0.44 7.65
CA LEU A 63 14.71 -1.42 6.90
C LEU A 63 16.14 -0.95 6.65
N TRP A 64 16.32 0.32 6.27
CA TRP A 64 17.63 0.90 6.08
C TRP A 64 18.45 0.86 7.37
N PHE A 65 17.86 1.21 8.50
CA PHE A 65 18.50 1.11 9.82
C PHE A 65 18.88 -0.34 10.16
N LEU A 66 18.00 -1.31 9.87
CA LEU A 66 18.28 -2.73 10.08
C LEU A 66 19.45 -3.24 9.23
N PHE A 67 19.50 -2.87 7.95
CA PHE A 67 20.60 -3.26 7.06
C PHE A 67 21.92 -2.57 7.43
N TRP A 68 21.86 -1.32 7.87
CA TRP A 68 23.02 -0.60 8.40
C TRP A 68 23.56 -1.27 9.67
N PHE A 69 22.68 -1.62 10.62
CA PHE A 69 23.06 -2.30 11.85
C PHE A 69 23.68 -3.68 11.61
N ARG A 70 23.26 -4.38 10.55
CA ARG A 70 23.79 -5.71 10.16
C ARG A 70 25.06 -5.65 9.33
N GLY A 71 25.51 -4.46 8.92
CA GLY A 71 26.73 -4.30 8.12
C GLY A 71 26.66 -4.92 6.73
N CYS A 72 25.47 -5.02 6.14
CA CYS A 72 25.29 -5.54 4.78
C CYS A 72 26.09 -4.68 3.77
N THR A 73 26.74 -5.30 2.79
CA THR A 73 27.63 -4.60 1.85
C THR A 73 26.91 -4.09 0.60
N ALA A 74 25.80 -4.73 0.21
CA ALA A 74 24.98 -4.31 -0.93
C ALA A 74 23.81 -3.40 -0.49
N ASN A 75 24.09 -2.36 0.31
CA ASN A 75 23.04 -1.47 0.83
C ASN A 75 22.69 -0.36 -0.16
N TYR A 76 21.39 -0.18 -0.39
CA TYR A 76 20.86 1.02 -1.05
C TYR A 76 20.90 2.22 -0.10
N SER A 77 21.01 3.41 -0.66
CA SER A 77 20.77 4.64 0.09
C SER A 77 19.34 4.68 0.65
N LEU A 78 19.14 5.45 1.72
CA LEU A 78 17.81 5.64 2.30
C LEU A 78 16.82 6.20 1.27
N LEU A 79 17.29 7.13 0.42
CA LEU A 79 16.46 7.72 -0.63
C LEU A 79 16.06 6.68 -1.69
N GLU A 80 16.97 5.80 -2.10
CA GLU A 80 16.65 4.72 -3.04
C GLU A 80 15.63 3.74 -2.45
N THR A 81 15.80 3.36 -1.19
CA THR A 81 14.84 2.49 -0.47
C THR A 81 13.45 3.12 -0.43
N ILE A 82 13.34 4.41 -0.09
CA ILE A 82 12.07 5.16 -0.12
C ILE A 82 11.49 5.20 -1.53
N CYS A 83 12.33 5.42 -2.55
CA CYS A 83 11.88 5.47 -3.94
C CYS A 83 11.31 4.13 -4.40
N VAL A 84 12.00 3.01 -4.12
CA VAL A 84 11.53 1.65 -4.46
C VAL A 84 10.17 1.37 -3.83
N TYR A 85 10.00 1.72 -2.55
CA TYR A 85 8.72 1.60 -1.86
C TYR A 85 7.62 2.46 -2.53
N GLY A 86 7.92 3.71 -2.89
CA GLY A 86 6.99 4.56 -3.64
C GLY A 86 6.61 3.98 -5.00
N TYR A 87 7.58 3.42 -5.75
CA TYR A 87 7.32 2.80 -7.06
C TYR A 87 6.45 1.56 -6.99
N SER A 88 6.64 0.74 -5.97
CA SER A 88 5.82 -0.46 -5.76
C SER A 88 4.33 -0.14 -5.64
N LEU A 89 4.01 1.01 -5.05
CA LEU A 89 2.62 1.44 -4.83
C LEU A 89 1.89 1.89 -6.11
N SER A 90 2.60 2.06 -7.22
CA SER A 90 1.99 2.46 -8.50
C SER A 90 0.88 1.53 -8.95
N ILE A 91 0.98 0.24 -8.63
CA ILE A 91 -0.02 -0.79 -8.94
C ILE A 91 -1.34 -0.51 -8.23
N TYR A 92 -1.33 0.12 -7.05
CA TYR A 92 -2.56 0.46 -6.33
C TYR A 92 -3.30 1.65 -6.92
N VAL A 93 -2.67 2.46 -7.77
CA VAL A 93 -3.35 3.59 -8.44
C VAL A 93 -4.48 3.09 -9.36
N PRO A 94 -4.24 2.21 -10.36
CA PRO A 94 -5.33 1.65 -11.16
C PRO A 94 -6.27 0.75 -10.33
N ILE A 95 -5.76 0.02 -9.33
CA ILE A 95 -6.61 -0.81 -8.45
C ILE A 95 -7.61 0.06 -7.67
N SER A 96 -7.21 1.23 -7.18
CA SER A 96 -8.10 2.14 -6.43
C SER A 96 -9.30 2.59 -7.27
N ILE A 97 -9.12 2.77 -8.58
CA ILE A 97 -10.20 3.09 -9.52
C ILE A 97 -11.13 1.89 -9.70
N LEU A 98 -10.56 0.69 -9.84
CA LEU A 98 -11.34 -0.55 -10.00
C LEU A 98 -12.13 -0.93 -8.73
N TRP A 99 -11.62 -0.60 -7.54
CA TRP A 99 -12.29 -0.85 -6.26
C TRP A 99 -13.56 -0.03 -6.03
N VAL A 100 -13.83 0.97 -6.88
CA VAL A 100 -15.15 1.65 -6.92
C VAL A 100 -16.28 0.65 -7.20
N ILE A 101 -16.01 -0.40 -7.97
CA ILE A 101 -16.96 -1.49 -8.20
C ILE A 101 -17.12 -2.28 -6.88
N ASN A 102 -18.27 -2.11 -6.24
CA ASN A 102 -18.52 -2.64 -4.90
C ASN A 102 -18.89 -4.13 -4.85
N ILE A 103 -18.04 -4.97 -5.44
CA ILE A 103 -18.20 -6.42 -5.42
C ILE A 103 -17.08 -7.01 -4.58
N ARG A 104 -17.41 -7.50 -3.38
CA ARG A 104 -16.44 -8.01 -2.40
C ARG A 104 -15.45 -9.02 -2.99
N SER A 105 -15.95 -9.99 -3.76
CA SER A 105 -15.11 -11.00 -4.40
C SER A 105 -14.13 -10.40 -5.42
N PHE A 106 -14.57 -9.43 -6.21
CA PHE A 106 -13.72 -8.74 -7.19
C PHE A 106 -12.63 -7.93 -6.48
N GLN A 107 -12.99 -7.21 -5.42
CA GLN A 107 -12.05 -6.43 -4.63
C GLN A 107 -10.98 -7.32 -3.95
N LEU A 108 -11.34 -8.50 -3.43
CA LEU A 108 -10.41 -9.47 -2.85
C LEU A 108 -9.46 -10.09 -3.88
N ILE A 109 -9.92 -10.31 -5.11
CA ILE A 109 -9.07 -10.77 -6.21
C ILE A 109 -8.04 -9.69 -6.55
N LEU A 110 -8.47 -8.44 -6.70
CA LEU A 110 -7.57 -7.31 -6.96
C LEU A 110 -6.59 -7.07 -5.81
N LEU A 111 -7.04 -7.20 -4.56
CA LEU A 111 -6.18 -7.17 -3.37
C LEU A 111 -5.05 -8.18 -3.49
N SER A 112 -5.39 -9.44 -3.79
CA SER A 112 -4.42 -10.53 -3.90
C SER A 112 -3.43 -10.28 -5.03
N ILE A 113 -3.92 -9.87 -6.21
CA ILE A 113 -3.06 -9.57 -7.37
C ILE A 113 -2.15 -8.39 -7.09
N GLY A 114 -2.67 -7.30 -6.51
CA GLY A 114 -1.91 -6.11 -6.15
C GLY A 114 -0.81 -6.42 -5.13
N ALA A 115 -1.16 -7.17 -4.08
CA ALA A 115 -0.20 -7.57 -3.05
C ALA A 115 0.90 -8.48 -3.61
N ILE A 116 0.57 -9.43 -4.49
CA ILE A 116 1.54 -10.30 -5.14
C ILE A 116 2.45 -9.50 -6.07
N LEU A 117 1.89 -8.70 -6.97
CA LEU A 117 2.66 -7.99 -7.99
C LEU A 117 3.59 -6.96 -7.34
N SER A 118 3.06 -6.13 -6.44
CA SER A 118 3.84 -5.11 -5.76
C SER A 118 4.81 -5.70 -4.73
N GLY A 119 4.39 -6.72 -3.99
CA GLY A 119 5.26 -7.47 -3.07
C GLY A 119 6.43 -8.15 -3.79
N SER A 120 6.18 -8.71 -4.98
CA SER A 120 7.23 -9.33 -5.81
C SER A 120 8.29 -8.33 -6.24
N VAL A 121 7.91 -7.09 -6.60
CA VAL A 121 8.87 -6.02 -6.92
C VAL A 121 9.79 -5.76 -5.73
N LEU A 122 9.25 -5.65 -4.51
CA LEU A 122 10.08 -5.44 -3.31
C LEU A 122 11.01 -6.63 -3.05
N VAL A 123 10.49 -7.85 -3.13
CA VAL A 123 11.30 -9.05 -2.91
C VAL A 123 12.45 -9.11 -3.90
N LEU A 124 12.21 -8.86 -5.18
CA LEU A 124 13.25 -8.88 -6.22
C LEU A 124 14.33 -7.81 -5.96
N VAL A 125 13.94 -6.62 -5.50
CA VAL A 125 14.88 -5.53 -5.21
C VAL A 125 15.69 -5.80 -3.95
N PHE A 126 15.08 -6.31 -2.88
CA PHE A 126 15.76 -6.50 -1.60
C PHE A 126 16.40 -7.88 -1.43
N ALA A 127 16.05 -8.88 -2.23
CA ALA A 127 16.70 -10.20 -2.24
C ALA A 127 18.24 -10.12 -2.32
N PRO A 128 18.88 -9.38 -3.25
CA PRO A 128 20.34 -9.30 -3.30
C PRO A 128 20.96 -8.68 -2.03
N VAL A 129 20.30 -7.70 -1.42
CA VAL A 129 20.74 -7.07 -0.15
C VAL A 129 20.71 -8.10 0.98
N VAL A 130 19.63 -8.87 1.05
CA VAL A 130 19.42 -9.94 2.04
C VAL A 130 20.42 -11.08 1.86
N HIS A 131 20.80 -11.39 0.62
CA HIS A 131 21.83 -12.38 0.30
C HIS A 131 23.27 -11.91 0.63
N SER A 132 23.50 -10.60 0.62
CA SER A 132 24.80 -10.00 0.97
C SER A 132 25.08 -9.90 2.47
N ASP A 133 24.15 -10.37 3.30
CA ASP A 133 24.25 -10.28 4.75
C ASP A 133 25.43 -11.12 5.29
N PRO A 134 26.37 -10.50 6.03
CA PRO A 134 27.53 -11.20 6.58
C PRO A 134 27.18 -12.19 7.71
N SER A 135 25.98 -12.08 8.29
CA SER A 135 25.50 -13.04 9.28
C SER A 135 25.31 -14.42 8.66
N LYS A 136 26.01 -15.44 9.19
CA LYS A 136 25.83 -16.85 8.79
C LYS A 136 24.43 -17.41 9.12
N THR A 137 23.52 -16.61 9.68
CA THR A 137 22.15 -17.03 9.99
C THR A 137 21.20 -16.70 8.83
N ILE A 138 21.27 -17.54 7.80
CA ILE A 138 20.38 -17.52 6.62
C ILE A 138 18.90 -17.34 7.00
N LYS A 139 18.47 -17.92 8.14
CA LYS A 139 17.09 -17.86 8.64
C LYS A 139 16.60 -16.43 8.94
N THR A 140 17.45 -15.56 9.48
CA THR A 140 17.04 -14.22 9.93
C THR A 140 16.97 -13.23 8.76
N SER A 141 17.70 -13.49 7.68
CA SER A 141 17.70 -12.65 6.47
C SER A 141 16.41 -12.86 5.67
N TYR A 142 15.97 -14.12 5.49
CA TYR A 142 14.67 -14.42 4.89
C TYR A 142 13.47 -13.92 5.71
N LEU A 143 13.61 -13.84 7.04
CA LEU A 143 12.58 -13.26 7.90
C LEU A 143 12.26 -11.80 7.52
N ILE A 144 13.26 -11.01 7.09
CA ILE A 144 13.06 -9.63 6.66
C ILE A 144 12.16 -9.58 5.42
N LEU A 145 12.39 -10.46 4.44
CA LEU A 145 11.55 -10.55 3.24
C LEU A 145 10.10 -10.93 3.58
N ILE A 146 9.91 -11.86 4.51
CA ILE A 146 8.58 -12.23 5.00
C ILE A 146 7.88 -11.03 5.65
N ILE A 147 8.59 -10.30 6.52
CA ILE A 147 8.06 -9.09 7.17
C ILE A 147 7.65 -8.04 6.12
N ILE A 148 8.47 -7.82 5.09
CA ILE A 148 8.16 -6.90 4.00
C ILE A 148 6.84 -7.29 3.31
N ILE A 149 6.69 -8.56 2.94
CA ILE A 149 5.47 -9.07 2.30
C ILE A 149 4.26 -8.90 3.23
N LEU A 150 4.40 -9.23 4.51
CA LEU A 150 3.32 -9.10 5.49
C LEU A 150 2.90 -7.64 5.68
N MET A 151 3.83 -6.71 5.82
CA MET A 151 3.51 -5.28 5.91
C MET A 151 2.84 -4.77 4.64
N HIS A 152 3.23 -5.30 3.48
CA HIS A 152 2.64 -4.90 2.20
C HIS A 152 1.21 -5.44 2.03
N ALA A 153 0.97 -6.70 2.41
CA ALA A 153 -0.35 -7.29 2.45
C ALA A 153 -1.26 -6.57 3.46
N PHE A 154 -0.72 -6.21 4.63
CA PHE A 154 -1.44 -5.42 5.63
C PHE A 154 -1.85 -4.05 5.10
N LEU A 155 -0.96 -3.34 4.38
CA LEU A 155 -1.29 -2.07 3.75
C LEU A 155 -2.42 -2.23 2.72
N ALA A 156 -2.33 -3.25 1.86
CA ALA A 156 -3.36 -3.54 0.86
C ALA A 156 -4.72 -3.80 1.53
N PHE A 157 -4.71 -4.57 2.60
CA PHE A 157 -5.90 -4.87 3.40
C PHE A 157 -6.46 -3.61 4.05
N ALA A 158 -5.60 -2.74 4.59
CA ALA A 158 -6.01 -1.46 5.14
C ALA A 158 -6.66 -0.56 4.08
N PHE A 159 -6.15 -0.54 2.84
CA PHE A 159 -6.84 0.21 1.78
C PHE A 159 -8.24 -0.31 1.50
N LEU A 160 -8.40 -1.63 1.43
CA LEU A 160 -9.68 -2.22 1.12
C LEU A 160 -10.72 -1.97 2.23
N GLU A 161 -10.36 -2.17 3.49
CA GLU A 161 -11.31 -2.06 4.61
C GLU A 161 -11.60 -0.62 5.05
N TYR A 162 -10.61 0.29 5.03
CA TYR A 162 -10.81 1.66 5.54
C TYR A 162 -11.33 2.63 4.48
N PHE A 163 -11.19 2.32 3.17
CA PHE A 163 -11.54 3.27 2.11
C PHE A 163 -12.66 2.81 1.16
N PHE A 164 -12.86 1.50 0.96
CA PHE A 164 -13.73 0.92 -0.09
C PHE A 164 -14.83 -0.01 0.40
#